data_AF-A0A1Q6KHZ8-F1
#
_entry.id   AF-A0A1Q6KHZ8-F1
#
_cell.length_a   1.000
_cell.length_b   1.000
_cell.length_c   1.000
_cell.angle_alpha   90.00
_cell.angle_beta   90.00
_cell.angle_gamma   90.00
#
_symmetry.space_group_name_H-M   'P 1'
#
loop_
_entity.id
_entity.type
_entity.pdbx_description
1 polymer ?
#
loop_
_entity_poly.entity_id
_entity_poly.type
_entity_poly.pdbx_seq_one_letter_code
_entity_poly.pdbx_strand_id
1 'polypeptide(L)'
;MKFIFPQNYNFKNKLLGIIDYSTAFFNIFWYVIIFILLHFFIKNWNIKIFIFISLCFPLTIFSIVGFNGEPILYVFNYILKYIFRPKLYLFKKY
;
A
#
# COMPACT_ATOMS: atom_id res chain seq x y z
N MET A 1 -17.74 -28.57 -18.60
CA MET A 1 -16.26 -28.62 -18.48
C MET A 1 -15.91 -28.95 -17.03
N LYS A 2 -15.01 -29.91 -16.78
CA LYS A 2 -14.49 -30.15 -15.42
C LYS A 2 -13.51 -29.03 -15.07
N PHE A 3 -13.90 -28.10 -14.22
CA PHE A 3 -13.00 -27.11 -13.64
C PHE A 3 -12.07 -27.81 -12.65
N ILE A 4 -10.80 -27.98 -13.04
CA ILE A 4 -9.76 -28.49 -12.15
C ILE A 4 -9.09 -27.26 -11.56
N PHE A 5 -9.41 -26.94 -10.30
CA PHE A 5 -8.69 -25.92 -9.56
C PHE A 5 -7.33 -26.49 -9.13
N PRO A 6 -6.20 -25.88 -9.52
CA PRO A 6 -4.89 -26.35 -9.08
C PRO A 6 -4.78 -26.20 -7.56
N GLN A 7 -4.43 -27.28 -6.86
CA GLN A 7 -4.31 -27.30 -5.39
C GLN A 7 -3.24 -26.35 -4.84
N ASN A 8 -2.34 -25.86 -5.71
CA ASN A 8 -1.26 -24.95 -5.33
C ASN A 8 -1.58 -23.46 -5.60
N TYR A 9 -2.84 -23.13 -5.88
CA TYR A 9 -3.24 -21.73 -6.07
C TYR A 9 -3.52 -21.07 -4.72
N ASN A 10 -2.67 -20.13 -4.35
CA ASN A 10 -2.87 -19.36 -3.13
C ASN A 10 -3.83 -18.20 -3.44
N PHE A 11 -5.11 -18.36 -3.08
CA PHE A 11 -6.11 -17.31 -3.26
C PHE A 11 -5.74 -16.09 -2.41
N LYS A 12 -5.16 -15.07 -3.04
CA LYS A 12 -5.04 -13.74 -2.44
C LYS A 12 -6.34 -13.01 -2.65
N ASN A 13 -7.16 -12.93 -1.60
CA ASN A 13 -8.40 -12.16 -1.68
C ASN A 13 -8.07 -10.67 -1.80
N LYS A 14 -8.61 -10.04 -2.83
CA LYS A 14 -8.50 -8.60 -3.09
C LYS A 14 -9.83 -7.93 -2.82
N LEU A 15 -9.79 -6.80 -2.13
CA LEU A 15 -10.92 -5.90 -1.99
C LEU A 15 -11.29 -5.35 -3.38
N LEU A 16 -12.54 -5.58 -3.79
CA LEU A 16 -13.06 -5.22 -5.12
C LEU A 16 -12.27 -5.81 -6.31
N GLY A 17 -11.47 -6.86 -6.07
CA GLY A 17 -10.60 -7.45 -7.09
C GLY A 17 -9.33 -6.64 -7.42
N ILE A 18 -9.13 -5.48 -6.79
CA ILE A 18 -8.10 -4.51 -7.17
C ILE A 18 -7.05 -4.36 -6.06
N ILE A 19 -7.48 -4.16 -4.81
CA ILE A 19 -6.59 -3.78 -3.69
C ILE A 19 -6.42 -4.96 -2.73
N ASP A 20 -5.18 -5.28 -2.33
CA ASP A 20 -4.95 -6.30 -1.29
C ASP A 20 -5.45 -5.81 0.09
N TYR A 21 -6.01 -6.70 0.92
CA TYR A 21 -6.52 -6.31 2.24
C TYR A 21 -5.47 -5.63 3.13
N SER A 22 -4.22 -6.09 3.07
CA SER A 22 -3.12 -5.47 3.82
C SER A 22 -2.89 -4.02 3.40
N THR A 23 -2.91 -3.75 2.09
CA THR A 23 -2.80 -2.38 1.57
C THR A 23 -4.02 -1.51 1.90
N ALA A 24 -5.22 -2.09 1.89
CA ALA A 24 -6.44 -1.37 2.26
C ALA A 24 -6.40 -0.96 3.74
N PHE A 25 -5.97 -1.85 4.63
CA PHE A 25 -5.86 -1.56 6.05
C PHE A 25 -4.81 -0.47 6.33
N PHE A 26 -3.68 -0.53 5.63
CA PHE A 26 -2.65 0.51 5.69
C PHE A 26 -3.17 1.88 5.23
N ASN A 27 -3.91 1.93 4.12
CA ASN A 27 -4.55 3.16 3.65
C ASN A 27 -5.50 3.74 4.70
N ILE A 28 -6.37 2.92 5.30
CA ILE A 28 -7.32 3.36 6.34
C ILE A 28 -6.56 3.93 7.53
N PHE A 29 -5.52 3.24 7.99
CA PHE A 29 -4.69 3.69 9.10
C PHE A 29 -4.05 5.05 8.81
N TRP A 30 -3.50 5.24 7.61
CA TRP A 30 -2.94 6.51 7.16
C TRP A 30 -3.99 7.63 7.16
N TYR A 31 -5.20 7.38 6.68
CA TYR A 31 -6.28 8.39 6.63
C TYR A 31 -6.70 8.84 8.02
N VAL A 32 -6.82 7.92 8.97
CA VAL A 32 -7.16 8.25 10.36
C VAL A 32 -6.08 9.16 10.96
N ILE A 33 -4.80 8.85 10.75
CA ILE A 33 -3.68 9.67 11.23
C ILE A 33 -3.73 11.08 10.64
N ILE A 34 -3.84 11.19 9.31
CA ILE A 34 -3.89 12.50 8.63
C ILE A 34 -5.11 13.30 9.08
N PHE A 35 -6.27 12.66 9.24
CA PHE A 35 -7.47 13.33 9.71
C PHE A 35 -7.29 13.93 11.12
N ILE A 36 -6.73 13.15 12.06
CA ILE A 36 -6.45 13.61 13.43
C ILE A 36 -5.46 14.78 13.42
N LEU A 37 -4.36 14.66 12.65
CA LEU A 37 -3.37 15.73 12.53
C LEU A 37 -4.01 17.01 11.98
N LEU A 38 -4.74 16.94 10.87
CA LEU A 38 -5.37 18.12 10.27
C LEU A 38 -6.45 18.72 11.16
N HIS A 39 -7.14 17.91 11.97
CA HIS A 39 -8.11 18.41 12.94
C HIS A 39 -7.45 19.28 14.01
N PHE A 40 -6.23 18.92 14.44
CA PHE A 40 -5.49 19.68 15.44
C PHE A 40 -4.94 21.01 14.90
N PHE A 41 -4.40 21.01 13.68
CA PHE A 41 -3.71 22.19 13.12
C PHE A 41 -4.63 23.16 12.36
N ILE A 42 -5.72 22.70 11.75
CA ILE A 42 -6.50 23.49 10.79
C ILE A 42 -7.96 23.59 11.24
N LYS A 43 -8.43 24.81 11.49
CA LYS A 43 -9.83 25.08 11.84
C LYS A 43 -10.75 25.17 10.61
N ASN A 44 -10.27 25.74 9.51
CA ASN A 44 -11.06 25.92 8.30
C ASN A 44 -11.31 24.56 7.60
N TRP A 45 -12.59 24.21 7.44
CA TRP A 45 -13.02 22.96 6.81
C TRP A 45 -12.57 22.81 5.35
N ASN A 46 -12.61 23.90 4.56
CA ASN A 46 -12.27 23.83 3.14
C ASN A 46 -10.79 23.47 2.95
N ILE A 47 -9.91 24.14 3.70
CA ILE A 47 -8.46 23.91 3.66
C ILE A 47 -8.14 22.50 4.19
N LYS A 48 -8.84 22.07 5.25
CA LYS A 48 -8.70 20.73 5.83
C LYS A 48 -9.01 19.63 4.81
N ILE A 49 -10.15 19.74 4.10
CA ILE A 49 -10.55 18.76 3.09
C ILE A 49 -9.56 18.77 1.92
N PHE A 50 -9.13 19.93 1.45
CA PHE A 50 -8.16 20.05 0.37
C PHE A 50 -6.84 19.34 0.69
N ILE A 51 -6.26 19.61 1.86
CA ILE A 51 -5.00 19.01 2.29
C ILE A 51 -5.16 17.50 2.54
N PHE A 52 -6.28 17.08 3.11
CA PHE A 52 -6.58 15.67 3.30
C PHE A 52 -6.57 14.91 1.98
N ILE A 53 -7.28 15.42 0.96
CA ILE A 53 -7.31 14.81 -0.37
C ILE A 53 -5.91 14.80 -0.99
N SER A 54 -5.19 15.91 -0.92
CA SER A 54 -3.84 16.01 -1.49
C SER A 54 -2.85 15.00 -0.91
N LEU A 55 -2.98 14.62 0.37
CA LEU A 55 -2.09 13.67 1.03
C LEU A 55 -2.54 12.21 0.89
N CYS A 56 -3.85 11.96 0.85
CA CYS A 56 -4.42 10.62 0.79
C CYS A 56 -4.54 10.08 -0.64
N PHE A 57 -4.81 10.93 -1.63
CA PHE A 57 -5.10 10.52 -3.00
C PHE A 57 -3.90 9.96 -3.78
N PRO A 58 -2.67 10.47 -3.63
CA PRO A 58 -1.52 9.81 -4.25
C PRO A 58 -1.33 8.38 -3.71
N LEU A 59 -1.56 8.19 -2.41
CA LEU A 59 -1.42 6.89 -1.75
C LEU A 59 -2.50 5.89 -2.21
N THR A 60 -3.75 6.33 -2.44
CA THR A 60 -4.79 5.47 -3.04
C THR A 60 -4.40 4.97 -4.41
N ILE A 61 -3.87 5.86 -5.26
CA ILE A 61 -3.47 5.51 -6.63
C ILE A 61 -2.37 4.45 -6.61
N PHE A 62 -1.33 4.63 -5.78
CA PHE A 62 -0.26 3.63 -5.67
C PHE A 62 -0.77 2.28 -5.15
N SER A 63 -1.73 2.28 -4.23
CA SER A 63 -2.35 1.05 -3.71
C SER A 63 -3.25 0.34 -4.74
N ILE A 64 -3.77 1.05 -5.74
CA ILE A 64 -4.58 0.49 -6.84
C ILE A 64 -3.69 -0.07 -7.95
N VAL A 65 -2.71 0.73 -8.39
CA VAL A 65 -1.83 0.36 -9.52
C VAL A 65 -0.82 -0.71 -9.10
N GLY A 66 -0.34 -0.66 -7.86
CA GLY A 66 0.74 -1.51 -7.37
C GLY A 66 2.05 -1.29 -8.13
N PHE A 67 3.05 -2.13 -7.85
CA PHE A 67 4.29 -2.19 -8.63
C PHE A 67 4.40 -3.58 -9.25
N ASN A 68 4.30 -3.67 -10.58
CA ASN A 68 4.38 -4.93 -11.33
C ASN A 68 3.42 -6.04 -10.82
N GLY A 69 2.23 -5.65 -10.36
CA GLY A 69 1.23 -6.58 -9.83
C GLY A 69 1.43 -6.97 -8.36
N GLU A 70 2.46 -6.45 -7.69
CA GLU A 70 2.68 -6.62 -6.26
C GLU A 70 2.15 -5.41 -5.45
N PRO A 71 1.69 -5.65 -4.21
CA PRO A 71 1.24 -4.57 -3.34
C PRO A 71 2.40 -3.64 -2.96
N ILE A 72 2.10 -2.35 -2.96
CA ILE A 72 3.02 -1.27 -2.58
C ILE A 72 3.72 -1.50 -1.22
N LEU A 73 3.00 -2.12 -0.29
CA LEU A 73 3.46 -2.42 1.06
C LEU A 73 4.65 -3.38 1.07
N TYR A 74 4.70 -4.30 0.10
CA TYR A 74 5.82 -5.20 -0.09
C TYR A 74 7.07 -4.42 -0.50
N VAL A 75 6.95 -3.52 -1.48
CA VAL A 75 8.06 -2.67 -1.93
C VAL A 75 8.62 -1.82 -0.78
N PHE A 76 7.76 -1.19 0.03
CA PHE A 76 8.19 -0.46 1.21
C PHE A 76 8.97 -1.35 2.20
N ASN A 77 8.50 -2.57 2.46
CA ASN A 77 9.19 -3.50 3.34
C ASN A 77 10.60 -3.86 2.81
N TYR A 78 10.77 -4.06 1.50
CA TYR A 78 12.08 -4.31 0.91
C TYR A 78 13.00 -3.08 0.98
N ILE A 79 12.48 -1.89 0.68
CA ILE A 79 13.23 -0.65 0.78
C ILE A 79 13.70 -0.44 2.23
N LEU A 80 12.82 -0.61 3.22
CA LEU A 80 13.18 -0.50 4.63
C LEU A 80 14.21 -1.55 5.03
N LYS A 81 14.01 -2.81 4.64
CA LYS A 81 14.97 -3.89 4.90
C LYS A 81 16.34 -3.60 4.29
N TYR A 82 16.38 -3.02 3.09
CA TYR A 82 17.61 -2.60 2.44
C TYR A 82 18.31 -1.47 3.20
N ILE A 83 17.58 -0.43 3.62
CA ILE A 83 18.13 0.70 4.40
C ILE A 83 18.73 0.22 5.73
N PHE A 84 18.04 -0.63 6.47
CA PHE A 84 18.49 -1.09 7.79
C PHE A 84 19.48 -2.26 7.74
N ARG A 85 19.49 -3.04 6.65
CA ARG A 85 20.38 -4.18 6.46
C ARG A 85 20.97 -4.15 5.05
N PRO A 86 21.90 -3.23 4.76
CA PRO A 86 22.59 -3.16 3.47
C PRO A 86 23.62 -4.29 3.35
N LYS A 87 23.21 -5.56 3.50
CA LYS A 87 24.01 -6.69 3.05
C LYS A 87 23.69 -6.87 1.57
N LEU A 88 24.44 -6.13 0.75
CA LEU A 88 24.53 -6.38 -0.69
C LEU A 88 24.93 -7.85 -0.89
N TYR A 89 23.96 -8.72 -1.15
CA TYR A 89 24.26 -9.99 -1.80
C TYR A 89 24.55 -9.64 -3.26
N LEU A 90 25.81 -9.30 -3.54
CA LEU A 90 26.35 -9.31 -4.89
C LEU A 90 26.08 -10.71 -5.45
N PHE A 91 25.11 -10.82 -6.35
CA PHE A 91 24.88 -12.04 -7.09
C PHE A 91 26.09 -12.27 -8.00
N LYS A 92 27.06 -13.00 -7.48
CA LYS A 92 28.21 -13.45 -8.25
C LYS A 92 27.75 -14.69 -9.01
N LYS A 93 27.38 -14.48 -10.27
CA LYS A 93 27.09 -15.56 -11.21
C LYS A 93 28.44 -16.23 -11.52
N TYR A 94 28.77 -17.28 -10.76
CA TYR A 94 29.75 -18.26 -11.21
C TYR A 94 29.07 -19.17 -12.24
#